data_AF-A0A2T7NGM7-F1
#
_entry.id   AF-A0A2T7NGM7-F1
#
_cell.length_a   1.000
_cell.length_b   1.000
_cell.length_c   1.000
_cell.angle_alpha   90.00
_cell.angle_beta   90.00
_cell.angle_gamma   90.00
#
_symmetry.space_group_name_H-M   'P 1'
#
loop_
_entity.id
_entity.type
_entity.pdbx_description
1 polymer ?
#
loop_
_entity_poly.entity_id
_entity_poly.type
_entity_poly.pdbx_seq_one_letter_code
_entity_poly.pdbx_strand_id
1 'polypeptide(L)'
;MPFLLRKLASALPVTAVDEGDLSERKALRDRLGCRNFTWYLDNVWPELSVYDRDVTAWGSLVHNVSAQCLDNHNYLFQAPADLFVYPCHYKLATQGFSLTRDGLLRTTLQCVVVKDRVDGGRPKLEDCIIGPRDKWTHSKVQTLSPEGAVVHVMSGLCLDLDSII
;
A
#
# COMPACT_ATOMS: atom_id res chain seq x y z
N MET A 1 14.02 -2.82 -14.39
CA MET A 1 14.44 -1.61 -13.62
C MET A 1 13.49 -1.50 -12.44
N PRO A 2 13.91 -1.09 -11.23
CA PRO A 2 13.10 -1.35 -10.04
C PRO A 2 11.97 -0.33 -9.86
N PHE A 3 10.92 -0.76 -9.15
CA PHE A 3 9.89 0.13 -8.61
C PHE A 3 10.46 1.02 -7.51
N LEU A 4 10.08 2.31 -7.54
CA LEU A 4 10.35 3.28 -6.47
C LEU A 4 9.04 3.67 -5.76
N LEU A 5 9.06 3.71 -4.44
CA LEU A 5 7.91 4.22 -3.67
C LEU A 5 7.94 5.76 -3.65
N ARG A 6 7.00 6.38 -4.35
CA ARG A 6 6.84 7.85 -4.35
C ARG A 6 5.77 8.24 -3.35
N LYS A 7 6.13 9.13 -2.42
CA LYS A 7 5.15 9.79 -1.55
C LYS A 7 4.10 10.47 -2.40
N LEU A 8 2.86 10.06 -2.23
CA LEU A 8 1.74 10.81 -2.78
C LEU A 8 1.67 12.13 -2.03
N ALA A 9 1.67 13.24 -2.77
CA ALA A 9 1.32 14.53 -2.19
C ALA A 9 -0.07 14.38 -1.54
N SER A 10 -0.22 14.96 -0.34
CA SER A 10 -1.44 14.90 0.45
C SER A 10 -2.68 15.12 -0.42
N ALA A 11 -3.63 14.20 -0.32
CA ALA A 11 -4.96 14.26 -0.92
C ALA A 11 -4.95 14.74 -2.39
N LEU A 12 -5.17 13.81 -3.33
CA LEU A 12 -5.79 14.19 -4.61
C LEU A 12 -6.89 15.23 -4.30
N PRO A 13 -6.95 16.37 -5.02
CA PRO A 13 -7.95 17.37 -4.74
C PRO A 13 -9.28 16.65 -4.74
N VAL A 14 -9.91 16.59 -3.56
CA VAL A 14 -11.32 16.24 -3.46
C VAL A 14 -11.96 17.30 -4.34
N THR A 15 -12.31 16.92 -5.57
CA THR A 15 -13.15 17.77 -6.41
C THR A 15 -14.27 18.18 -5.49
N ALA A 16 -14.47 19.48 -5.28
CA ALA A 16 -15.46 20.01 -4.35
C ALA A 16 -16.84 19.57 -4.84
N VAL A 17 -17.20 18.34 -4.47
CA VAL A 17 -18.53 17.78 -4.61
C VAL A 17 -19.28 18.42 -3.47
N ASP A 18 -20.33 19.17 -3.80
CA ASP A 18 -21.25 19.72 -2.82
C ASP A 18 -21.80 18.57 -1.97
N GLU A 19 -21.36 18.50 -0.71
CA GLU A 19 -21.80 17.49 0.25
C GLU A 19 -23.17 17.80 0.87
N GLY A 20 -23.77 18.94 0.54
CA GLY A 20 -25.00 19.45 1.14
C GLY A 20 -24.83 19.89 2.61
N ASP A 21 -25.95 20.24 3.26
CA ASP A 21 -25.91 20.63 4.67
C ASP A 21 -25.77 19.42 5.60
N LEU A 22 -24.67 19.39 6.37
CA LEU A 22 -24.36 18.35 7.36
C LEU A 22 -24.62 18.78 8.81
N SER A 23 -25.24 19.94 9.03
CA SER A 23 -25.43 20.54 10.37
C SER A 23 -26.20 19.61 11.32
N GLU A 24 -27.29 18.99 10.86
CA GLU A 24 -28.06 18.04 11.68
C GLU A 24 -27.25 16.79 12.06
N ARG A 25 -26.41 16.28 11.14
CA ARG A 25 -25.55 15.11 11.38
C ARG A 25 -24.46 15.42 12.40
N LYS A 26 -23.87 16.62 12.33
CA LYS A 26 -22.88 17.11 13.31
C LYS A 26 -23.52 17.30 14.68
N ALA A 27 -24.68 17.95 14.75
CA ALA A 27 -25.42 18.14 16.00
C ALA A 27 -25.85 16.80 16.63
N LEU A 28 -26.24 15.81 15.83
CA LEU A 28 -26.54 14.46 16.33
C LEU A 28 -25.31 13.79 16.95
N ARG A 29 -24.15 13.86 16.28
CA ARG A 29 -22.87 13.31 16.77
C ARG A 29 -22.52 13.88 18.15
N ASP A 30 -22.71 15.18 18.31
CA ASP A 30 -22.37 15.89 19.55
C ASP A 30 -23.38 15.56 20.66
N ARG A 31 -24.68 15.53 20.37
CA ARG A 31 -25.73 15.15 21.33
C ARG A 31 -25.57 13.73 21.88
N LEU A 32 -25.11 12.79 21.03
CA LEU A 32 -24.89 11.40 21.42
C LEU A 32 -23.52 11.14 22.06
N GLY A 33 -22.63 12.15 22.11
CA GLY A 33 -21.28 11.99 22.65
C GLY A 33 -20.43 10.97 21.87
N CYS A 34 -20.60 10.89 20.54
CA CYS A 34 -19.91 9.90 19.73
C CYS A 34 -18.38 10.06 19.79
N ARG A 35 -17.67 8.94 19.75
CA ARG A 35 -16.20 8.92 19.63
C ARG A 35 -15.78 9.32 18.20
N ASN A 36 -14.55 9.83 18.08
CA ASN A 36 -13.99 10.22 16.78
C ASN A 36 -13.53 8.99 15.97
N PHE A 37 -13.17 9.22 14.70
CA PHE A 37 -12.77 8.13 13.81
C PHE A 37 -11.44 7.48 14.20
N THR A 38 -10.52 8.23 14.81
CA THR A 38 -9.28 7.65 15.38
C THR A 38 -9.59 6.61 16.43
N TRP A 39 -10.50 6.91 17.37
CA TRP A 39 -10.94 5.95 18.38
C TRP A 39 -11.56 4.71 17.74
N TYR A 40 -12.36 4.87 16.68
CA TYR A 40 -12.93 3.73 15.95
C TYR A 40 -11.83 2.83 15.37
N LEU A 41 -10.83 3.41 14.68
CA LEU A 41 -9.71 2.65 14.14
C LEU A 41 -8.91 1.97 15.26
N ASP A 42 -8.68 2.65 16.37
CA ASP A 42 -7.84 2.11 17.45
C ASP A 42 -8.55 1.06 18.31
N ASN A 43 -9.89 1.02 18.33
CA ASN A 43 -10.66 0.21 19.29
C ASN A 43 -11.67 -0.75 18.64
N VAL A 44 -12.18 -0.45 17.44
CA VAL A 44 -13.21 -1.25 16.77
C VAL A 44 -12.64 -2.04 15.59
N TRP A 45 -11.74 -1.43 14.82
CA TRP A 45 -11.11 -2.09 13.66
C TRP A 45 -9.60 -1.82 13.58
N PRO A 46 -8.81 -2.25 14.58
CA PRO A 46 -7.37 -1.98 14.67
C PRO A 46 -6.54 -2.65 13.56
N GLU A 47 -7.07 -3.67 12.91
CA GLU A 47 -6.41 -4.36 11.82
C GLU A 47 -6.45 -3.56 10.50
N LEU A 48 -7.37 -2.60 10.38
CA LEU A 48 -7.46 -1.73 9.21
C LEU A 48 -6.29 -0.74 9.20
N SER A 49 -5.26 -1.06 8.42
CA SER A 49 -4.02 -0.29 8.42
C SER A 49 -4.18 1.05 7.69
N VAL A 50 -3.81 2.15 8.35
CA VAL A 50 -3.75 3.47 7.71
C VAL A 50 -2.41 3.62 6.98
N TYR A 51 -2.45 4.06 5.72
CA TYR A 51 -1.28 4.07 4.83
C TYR A 51 -0.06 4.82 5.39
N ASP A 52 -0.27 5.93 6.09
CA ASP A 52 0.80 6.82 6.57
C ASP A 52 1.16 6.64 8.05
N ARG A 53 0.55 5.66 8.74
CA ARG A 53 0.79 5.39 10.16
C ARG A 53 1.82 4.27 10.35
N ASP A 54 2.85 4.52 11.15
CA ASP A 54 3.92 3.56 11.50
C ASP A 54 4.68 2.96 10.31
N VAL A 55 4.87 3.79 9.27
CA VAL A 55 5.56 3.41 8.02
C VAL A 55 6.89 4.13 7.86
N THR A 56 7.78 3.55 7.05
CA THR A 56 9.00 4.21 6.57
C THR A 56 8.71 5.05 5.33
N ALA A 57 7.80 4.58 4.48
CA ALA A 57 7.35 5.26 3.29
C ALA A 57 5.98 4.72 2.85
N TRP A 58 5.20 5.52 2.12
CA TRP A 58 3.88 5.17 1.61
C TRP A 58 3.58 5.98 0.35
N GLY A 59 2.64 5.52 -0.46
CA GLY A 59 2.21 6.17 -1.69
C GLY A 59 2.05 5.17 -2.83
N SER A 60 2.42 5.56 -4.05
CA SER A 60 2.39 4.66 -5.21
C SER A 60 3.77 4.13 -5.54
N LEU A 61 3.85 2.84 -5.85
CA LEU A 61 5.06 2.20 -6.37
C LEU A 61 5.11 2.43 -7.87
N VAL A 62 6.03 3.29 -8.32
CA VAL A 62 6.15 3.70 -9.71
C VAL A 62 7.34 2.99 -10.35
N HIS A 63 7.10 2.33 -11.46
CA HIS A 63 8.17 1.87 -12.33
C HIS A 63 8.68 3.05 -13.16
N ASN A 64 9.93 3.47 -12.91
CA ASN A 64 10.46 4.73 -13.45
C ASN A 64 10.54 4.81 -14.98
N VAL A 65 10.68 3.67 -15.69
CA VAL A 65 10.84 3.67 -17.15
C VAL A 65 9.51 3.68 -17.88
N SER A 66 8.56 2.84 -17.45
CA SER A 66 7.26 2.71 -18.13
C SER A 66 6.18 3.64 -17.56
N ALA A 67 6.46 4.36 -16.48
CA ALA A 67 5.49 5.18 -15.76
C ALA A 67 4.20 4.43 -15.36
N GLN A 68 4.33 3.12 -15.13
CA GLN A 68 3.26 2.27 -14.59
C GLN A 68 3.40 2.14 -13.08
N CYS A 69 2.27 1.92 -12.43
CA CYS A 69 2.16 1.76 -10.99
C CYS A 69 1.79 0.32 -10.65
N LEU A 70 2.30 -0.15 -9.51
CA LEU A 70 1.78 -1.36 -8.88
C LEU A 70 0.31 -1.13 -8.53
N ASP A 71 -0.51 -2.14 -8.76
CA ASP A 71 -1.97 -2.07 -8.61
C ASP A 71 -2.51 -3.36 -7.99
N ASN A 72 -3.39 -3.23 -7.00
CA ASN A 72 -4.06 -4.37 -6.37
C ASN A 72 -5.37 -4.79 -7.06
N HIS A 73 -5.72 -4.17 -8.19
CA HIS A 73 -6.95 -4.38 -8.95
C HIS A 73 -8.24 -4.20 -8.13
N ASN A 74 -8.22 -3.26 -7.17
CA ASN A 74 -9.30 -2.98 -6.23
C ASN A 74 -9.66 -4.19 -5.33
N TYR A 75 -8.71 -5.09 -5.12
CA TYR A 75 -8.85 -6.11 -4.10
C TYR A 75 -8.66 -5.51 -2.72
N LEU A 76 -9.58 -5.81 -1.80
CA LEU A 76 -9.50 -5.36 -0.42
C LEU A 76 -9.49 -6.54 0.56
N PHE A 77 -10.33 -7.55 0.28
CA PHE A 77 -10.48 -8.75 1.10
C PHE A 77 -10.14 -10.04 0.34
N GLN A 78 -9.84 -9.96 -0.96
CA GLN A 78 -9.47 -11.14 -1.75
C GLN A 78 -8.00 -11.50 -1.52
N ALA A 79 -7.75 -12.68 -0.96
CA ALA A 79 -6.42 -13.26 -0.85
C ALA A 79 -6.53 -14.81 -0.84
N PRO A 80 -5.62 -15.56 -1.49
CA PRO A 80 -4.52 -15.06 -2.31
C PRO A 80 -5.03 -14.42 -3.62
N ALA A 81 -4.34 -13.39 -4.10
CA ALA A 81 -4.68 -12.71 -5.34
C ALA A 81 -3.43 -12.28 -6.12
N ASP A 82 -3.62 -12.04 -7.41
CA ASP A 82 -2.59 -11.53 -8.29
C ASP A 82 -2.31 -10.06 -8.01
N LEU A 83 -1.06 -9.67 -8.22
CA LEU A 83 -0.60 -8.30 -8.19
C LEU A 83 -0.44 -7.83 -9.62
N PHE A 84 -0.76 -6.57 -9.91
CA PHE A 84 -0.78 -6.06 -11.28
C PHE A 84 0.07 -4.82 -11.44
N VAL A 85 0.30 -4.46 -12.70
CA VAL A 85 0.83 -3.17 -13.12
C VAL A 85 -0.18 -2.48 -14.02
N TYR A 86 -0.44 -1.20 -13.76
CA TYR A 86 -1.40 -0.41 -14.52
C TYR A 86 -0.88 1.02 -14.73
N PRO A 87 -1.33 1.77 -15.75
CA PRO A 87 -1.04 3.19 -15.83
C PRO A 87 -1.28 3.92 -14.50
N CYS A 88 -0.30 4.74 -14.09
CA CYS A 88 -0.41 5.46 -12.82
C CYS A 88 -1.57 6.45 -12.83
N HIS A 89 -2.58 6.21 -11.99
CA HIS A 89 -3.68 7.13 -11.72
C HIS A 89 -3.71 7.56 -10.24
N TYR A 90 -2.80 7.06 -9.41
CA TYR A 90 -2.49 7.54 -8.05
C TYR A 90 -3.67 7.50 -7.06
N LYS A 91 -4.67 6.64 -7.30
CA LYS A 91 -5.78 6.45 -6.37
C LYS A 91 -5.34 5.45 -5.31
N LEU A 92 -5.33 5.87 -4.05
CA LEU A 92 -4.89 5.04 -2.92
C LEU A 92 -5.63 3.70 -2.83
N ALA A 93 -6.92 3.68 -3.18
CA ALA A 93 -7.73 2.47 -3.13
C ALA A 93 -7.14 1.30 -3.94
N THR A 94 -6.43 1.58 -5.04
CA THR A 94 -5.83 0.52 -5.87
C THR A 94 -4.32 0.60 -6.06
N GLN A 95 -3.75 1.80 -6.07
CA GLN A 95 -2.32 2.07 -6.27
C GLN A 95 -1.64 2.64 -5.02
N GLY A 96 -2.30 2.51 -3.86
CA GLY A 96 -1.74 2.87 -2.57
C GLY A 96 -1.06 1.68 -1.92
N PHE A 97 0.20 1.85 -1.55
CA PHE A 97 1.01 0.89 -0.81
C PHE A 97 1.79 1.59 0.29
N SER A 98 2.11 0.82 1.32
CA SER A 98 2.87 1.22 2.50
C SER A 98 4.01 0.24 2.74
N LEU A 99 5.18 0.78 3.07
CA LEU A 99 6.29 0.02 3.61
C LEU A 99 6.37 0.29 5.12
N THR A 100 5.92 -0.67 5.93
CA THR A 100 5.88 -0.51 7.39
C THR A 100 7.29 -0.44 8.00
N ARG A 101 7.40 0.05 9.23
CA ARG A 101 8.68 0.04 9.98
C ARG A 101 9.21 -1.36 10.23
N ASP A 102 8.33 -2.33 10.38
CA ASP A 102 8.70 -3.74 10.53
C ASP A 102 8.93 -4.43 9.17
N GLY A 103 8.84 -3.72 8.04
CA GLY A 103 9.26 -4.22 6.72
C GLY A 103 8.17 -4.97 5.94
N LEU A 104 6.89 -4.75 6.19
CA LEU A 104 5.82 -5.27 5.35
C LEU A 104 5.54 -4.29 4.20
N LEU A 105 5.51 -4.80 2.98
CA LEU A 105 4.96 -4.08 1.84
C LEU A 105 3.48 -4.44 1.71
N ARG A 106 2.58 -3.47 1.90
CA ARG A 106 1.15 -3.77 2.04
C ARG A 106 0.23 -2.66 1.53
N THR A 107 -1.01 -3.04 1.23
CA THR A 107 -2.16 -2.12 1.20
C THR A 107 -2.73 -2.00 2.62
N THR A 108 -4.02 -1.69 2.77
CA THR A 108 -4.72 -1.68 4.06
C THR A 108 -4.80 -3.07 4.72
N LEU A 109 -5.15 -4.11 3.96
CA LEU A 109 -5.42 -5.47 4.49
C LEU A 109 -4.62 -6.57 3.78
N GLN A 110 -3.92 -6.26 2.69
CA GLN A 110 -3.18 -7.25 1.91
C GLN A 110 -1.68 -6.95 1.93
N CYS A 111 -0.89 -8.00 2.06
CA CYS A 111 0.56 -7.97 2.12
C CYS A 111 1.14 -8.57 0.84
N VAL A 112 2.23 -7.99 0.33
CA VAL A 112 2.94 -8.50 -0.84
C VAL A 112 3.90 -9.60 -0.39
N VAL A 113 3.76 -10.79 -0.98
CA VAL A 113 4.47 -12.01 -0.59
C VAL A 113 5.02 -12.71 -1.83
N VAL A 114 6.21 -13.30 -1.73
CA VAL A 114 6.85 -14.09 -2.79
C VAL A 114 7.04 -15.52 -2.29
N LYS A 115 6.19 -16.45 -2.78
CA LYS A 115 6.28 -17.89 -2.45
C LYS A 115 7.54 -18.52 -3.06
N ASP A 116 7.76 -18.27 -4.35
CA ASP A 116 8.89 -18.80 -5.09
C ASP A 116 10.06 -17.81 -5.08
N ARG A 117 11.01 -18.01 -4.16
CA ARG A 117 12.12 -17.07 -3.86
C ARG A 117 13.28 -17.18 -4.85
N VAL A 118 12.96 -17.23 -6.13
CA VAL A 118 13.90 -17.35 -7.25
C VAL A 118 13.77 -16.15 -8.17
N ASP A 119 14.74 -15.96 -9.06
CA ASP A 119 14.62 -14.96 -10.12
C ASP A 119 13.40 -15.27 -11.01
N GLY A 120 12.61 -14.25 -11.34
CA GLY A 120 11.30 -14.40 -11.98
C GLY A 120 10.15 -14.90 -11.09
N GLY A 121 10.38 -15.08 -9.78
CA GLY A 121 9.34 -15.43 -8.81
C GLY A 121 8.23 -14.37 -8.76
N ARG A 122 6.97 -14.81 -8.87
CA ARG A 122 5.82 -13.88 -8.94
C ARG A 122 5.33 -13.46 -7.55
N PRO A 123 5.33 -12.17 -7.21
CA PRO A 123 4.69 -11.70 -5.99
C PRO A 123 3.17 -11.84 -6.08
N LYS A 124 2.54 -12.11 -4.94
CA LYS A 124 1.09 -12.19 -4.76
C LYS A 124 0.63 -11.29 -3.63
N LEU A 125 -0.64 -10.95 -3.64
CA LEU A 125 -1.33 -10.36 -2.52
C LEU A 125 -1.86 -11.48 -1.61
N GLU A 126 -1.52 -11.40 -0.33
CA GLU A 126 -1.95 -12.33 0.71
C GLU A 126 -2.60 -11.54 1.85
N ASP A 127 -3.40 -12.19 2.69
CA ASP A 127 -4.03 -11.54 3.85
C ASP A 127 -2.97 -11.10 4.87
N CYS A 128 -2.92 -9.82 5.24
CA CYS A 128 -1.91 -9.32 6.17
C CYS A 128 -2.10 -9.79 7.63
N ILE A 129 -3.31 -10.20 8.01
CA ILE A 129 -3.67 -10.53 9.39
C ILE A 129 -3.37 -12.01 9.66
N ILE A 130 -3.91 -12.88 8.81
CA ILE A 130 -3.83 -14.35 9.00
C ILE A 130 -2.92 -15.04 7.98
N GLY A 131 -2.58 -14.36 6.89
CA GLY A 131 -1.76 -14.91 5.81
C GLY A 131 -0.25 -14.80 6.04
N PRO A 132 0.54 -15.33 5.09
CA PRO A 132 1.99 -15.18 5.11
C PRO A 132 2.39 -13.71 4.96
N ARG A 133 3.57 -13.38 5.51
CA ARG A 133 4.12 -12.01 5.51
C ARG A 133 5.61 -12.06 5.22
N ASP A 134 6.00 -11.58 4.05
CA ASP A 134 7.40 -11.41 3.70
C ASP A 134 7.91 -10.02 4.08
N LYS A 135 9.23 -9.92 4.22
CA LYS A 135 9.92 -8.69 4.58
C LYS A 135 10.53 -8.02 3.37
N TRP A 136 10.38 -6.70 3.31
CA TRP A 136 10.79 -5.83 2.23
C TRP A 136 11.57 -4.65 2.78
N THR A 137 12.47 -4.11 1.98
CA THR A 137 13.21 -2.88 2.28
C THR A 137 13.34 -2.02 1.03
N HIS A 138 13.63 -0.73 1.20
CA HIS A 138 14.14 0.08 0.11
C HIS A 138 15.68 0.04 0.13
N SER A 139 16.31 -0.04 -1.04
CA SER A 139 17.76 0.08 -1.16
C SER A 139 18.19 1.52 -0.83
N LYS A 140 18.97 1.68 0.24
CA LYS A 140 19.79 2.88 0.45
C LYS A 140 21.14 2.59 -0.19
N VAL A 141 21.29 2.99 -1.45
CA VAL A 141 22.53 2.92 -2.26
C VAL A 141 23.46 1.77 -1.84
N GLN A 142 23.10 0.54 -2.21
CA GLN A 142 24.06 -0.57 -2.20
C GLN A 142 24.59 -0.78 -3.62
N THR A 143 25.88 -1.13 -3.73
CA THR A 143 26.68 -1.34 -4.96
C THR A 143 26.06 -2.25 -6.03
N LEU A 144 24.92 -2.90 -5.75
CA LEU A 144 24.28 -3.92 -6.59
C LEU A 144 22.81 -3.62 -6.93
N SER A 145 22.22 -2.51 -6.44
CA SER A 145 20.82 -2.17 -6.73
C SER A 145 20.61 -0.67 -6.90
N PRO A 146 19.78 -0.23 -7.87
CA PRO A 146 19.46 1.18 -8.04
C PRO A 146 18.87 1.77 -6.75
N GLU A 147 19.21 3.03 -6.47
CA GLU A 147 18.71 3.74 -5.29
C GLU A 147 17.17 3.71 -5.25
N GLY A 148 16.61 3.37 -4.09
CA GLY A 148 15.17 3.32 -3.85
C GLY A 148 14.46 2.07 -4.37
N ALA A 149 15.18 1.08 -4.90
CA ALA A 149 14.61 -0.22 -5.28
C ALA A 149 13.92 -0.90 -4.10
N VAL A 150 12.78 -1.53 -4.35
CA VAL A 150 12.09 -2.39 -3.37
C VAL A 150 12.68 -3.79 -3.43
N VAL A 151 13.28 -4.24 -2.34
CA VAL A 151 14.04 -5.49 -2.25
C VAL A 151 13.37 -6.43 -1.27
N HIS A 152 13.15 -7.67 -1.70
CA HIS A 152 12.69 -8.74 -0.83
C HIS A 152 13.84 -9.21 0.05
N VAL A 153 13.71 -9.06 1.36
CA VAL A 153 14.81 -9.23 2.33
C VAL A 153 15.38 -10.64 2.33
N MET A 154 14.53 -11.67 2.21
CA MET A 154 14.98 -13.07 2.30
C MET A 154 15.71 -13.56 1.06
N SER A 155 15.32 -13.12 -0.14
CA SER A 155 15.99 -13.55 -1.38
C SER A 155 17.07 -12.57 -1.85
N GLY A 156 17.04 -11.32 -1.37
CA GLY A 156 17.88 -10.24 -1.89
C GLY A 156 17.49 -9.78 -3.30
N LEU A 157 16.39 -10.30 -3.86
CA LEU A 157 15.92 -9.96 -5.21
C LEU A 157 15.05 -8.69 -5.17
N CYS A 158 15.07 -7.95 -6.28
CA CYS A 158 14.29 -6.73 -6.44
C CYS A 158 12.90 -7.03 -7.02
N LEU A 159 11.92 -6.22 -6.65
CA LEU A 159 10.63 -6.15 -7.35
C LEU A 159 10.83 -5.49 -8.72
N ASP A 160 10.54 -6.21 -9.81
CA ASP A 160 10.66 -5.75 -11.20
C ASP A 160 9.39 -6.06 -12.01
N LEU A 161 9.20 -5.39 -13.15
CA LEU A 161 8.08 -5.59 -14.06
C LEU A 161 7.95 -7.03 -14.53
N ASP A 162 9.06 -7.67 -14.88
CA ASP A 162 9.08 -9.04 -15.42
C ASP A 162 8.56 -10.08 -14.42
N SER A 163 8.56 -9.74 -13.12
CA SER A 163 8.00 -10.58 -12.06
C SER A 163 6.48 -10.46 -11.93
N ILE A 164 5.86 -9.43 -12.50
CA ILE A 164 4.43 -9.10 -12.33
C ILE A 164 3.62 -9.37 -13.61
N ILE A 165 4.25 -9.30 -14.79
CA ILE A 165 3.62 -9.55 -16.10
C ILE A 165 3.46 -11.06 -16.34
#